data_AF-A0A6P2ZBB7-F1
#
_entry.id   AF-A0A6P2ZBB7-F1
#
_cell.length_a   1.000
_cell.length_b   1.000
_cell.length_c   1.000
_cell.angle_alpha   90.00
_cell.angle_beta   90.00
_cell.angle_gamma   90.00
#
_symmetry.space_group_name_H-M   'P 1'
#
loop_
_entity.id
_entity.type
_entity.pdbx_description
1 polymer ?
#
loop_
_entity_poly.entity_id
_entity_poly.type
_entity_poly.pdbx_seq_one_letter_code
_entity_poly.pdbx_strand_id
1 'polypeptide(L)'
;MSKDQCIAQYGRVTGQCTFTGDSDETPSDCDCDEYPFAATNQGAKTGAFSVKRIDASDNRRAGALLGDFFRAQRVLDADEFYVDVEPGGASPASKRR
;
A
#
# COMPACT_ATOMS: atom_id res chain seq x y z
N MET A 1 7.35 -12.37 -3.73
CA MET A 1 7.97 -11.65 -4.87
C MET A 1 7.62 -10.17 -4.91
N SER A 2 7.25 -9.60 -3.77
CA SER A 2 7.08 -8.16 -3.57
C SER A 2 7.69 -7.82 -2.20
N LYS A 3 7.36 -8.65 -1.19
CA LYS A 3 8.11 -8.78 0.07
C LYS A 3 9.62 -8.92 -0.16
N ASP A 4 10.01 -9.67 -1.20
CA ASP A 4 11.40 -9.88 -1.60
C ASP A 4 12.10 -8.59 -2.04
N GLN A 5 11.37 -7.67 -2.68
CA GLN A 5 11.93 -6.37 -3.07
C GLN A 5 12.06 -5.45 -1.85
N CYS A 6 11.11 -5.51 -0.92
CA CYS A 6 11.29 -4.79 0.34
C CYS A 6 12.47 -5.34 1.16
N ILE A 7 12.67 -6.67 1.16
CA ILE A 7 13.85 -7.29 1.75
C ILE A 7 15.12 -6.87 0.99
N ALA A 8 15.09 -6.77 -0.34
CA ALA A 8 16.23 -6.30 -1.11
C ALA A 8 16.59 -4.83 -0.81
N GLN A 9 15.59 -3.98 -0.58
CA GLN A 9 15.80 -2.55 -0.30
C GLN A 9 16.11 -2.25 1.17
N TYR A 10 15.49 -2.97 2.12
CA TYR A 10 15.53 -2.65 3.55
C TYR A 10 15.97 -3.81 4.45
N GLY A 11 16.27 -4.98 3.88
CA GLY A 11 16.70 -6.20 4.60
C GLY A 11 15.60 -6.96 5.33
N ARG A 12 14.43 -6.36 5.53
CA ARG A 12 13.29 -6.93 6.28
C ARG A 12 11.97 -6.28 5.85
N VAL A 13 10.86 -6.97 6.12
CA VAL A 13 9.51 -6.51 5.76
C VAL A 13 8.82 -5.64 6.82
N THR A 14 9.37 -5.60 8.03
CA THR A 14 8.88 -4.82 9.19
C THR A 14 10.04 -4.11 9.89
N GLY A 15 9.77 -3.24 10.87
CA GLY A 15 10.78 -2.58 11.70
C GLY A 15 10.48 -1.10 11.94
N GLN A 16 11.45 -0.28 12.35
CA GLN A 16 11.21 1.15 12.60
C GLN A 16 11.52 2.03 11.37
N CYS A 17 10.73 3.05 11.07
CA CYS A 17 11.03 4.04 10.03
C CYS A 17 10.55 5.45 10.41
N THR A 18 11.11 6.47 9.75
CA THR A 18 10.62 7.86 9.77
C THR A 18 9.94 8.15 8.42
N PHE A 19 8.81 8.84 8.45
CA PHE A 19 7.95 9.08 7.29
C PHE A 19 8.42 10.27 6.45
N THR A 20 8.88 11.32 7.12
CA THR A 20 9.33 12.58 6.52
C THR A 20 10.83 12.61 6.25
N GLY A 21 11.60 11.74 6.92
CA GLY A 21 13.06 11.77 6.92
C GLY A 21 13.66 12.85 7.81
N ASP A 22 12.82 13.55 8.60
CA ASP A 22 13.27 14.49 9.62
C ASP A 22 14.01 13.73 10.73
N SER A 23 15.13 14.30 11.19
CA SER A 23 15.93 13.73 12.27
C SER A 23 15.22 13.77 13.62
N ASP A 24 14.24 14.66 13.78
CA ASP A 24 13.48 14.82 15.03
C ASP A 24 12.20 13.97 15.06
N GLU A 25 11.87 13.30 13.95
CA GLU A 25 10.73 12.39 13.89
C GLU A 25 10.99 11.15 14.74
N THR A 26 10.09 10.85 15.68
CA THR A 26 10.16 9.61 16.45
C THR A 26 9.84 8.44 15.52
N PRO A 27 10.76 7.48 15.30
CA PRO A 27 10.49 6.36 14.42
C PRO A 27 9.30 5.55 14.92
N SER A 28 8.41 5.17 14.00
CA SER A 28 7.29 4.26 14.30
C SER A 28 7.52 2.89 13.67
N ASP A 29 6.74 1.90 14.11
CA ASP A 29 6.73 0.61 13.44
C ASP A 29 6.14 0.77 12.04
N CYS A 30 6.86 0.25 11.06
CA CYS A 30 6.52 0.36 9.66
C CYS A 30 6.53 -0.99 8.99
N ASP A 31 5.51 -1.19 8.16
CA ASP A 31 5.40 -2.33 7.26
C ASP A 31 5.76 -1.88 5.83
N CYS A 32 6.19 -2.83 5.01
CA CYS A 32 6.39 -2.58 3.58
C CYS A 32 5.06 -2.46 2.85
N ASP A 33 4.84 -1.34 2.20
CA ASP A 33 3.75 -1.11 1.26
C ASP A 33 4.28 -1.15 -0.17
N GLU A 34 3.44 -1.65 -1.07
CA GLU A 34 3.80 -2.03 -2.44
C GLU A 34 2.73 -1.58 -3.42
N TYR A 35 3.15 -0.91 -4.49
CA TYR A 35 2.28 -0.52 -5.58
C TYR A 35 2.92 -0.88 -6.94
N PRO A 36 2.20 -1.56 -7.85
CA PRO A 36 0.85 -2.11 -7.70
C PRO A 36 0.76 -3.20 -6.62
N PHE A 37 -0.42 -3.34 -6.01
CA PHE A 37 -0.62 -4.21 -4.84
C PHE A 37 -0.28 -5.68 -5.14
N ALA A 38 0.28 -6.39 -4.16
CA ALA A 38 0.62 -7.81 -4.31
C ALA A 38 -0.58 -8.73 -4.66
N ALA A 39 -1.80 -8.27 -4.40
CA ALA A 39 -3.04 -8.97 -4.72
C ALA A 39 -3.51 -8.80 -6.17
N THR A 40 -2.83 -7.99 -7.00
CA THR A 40 -3.19 -7.76 -8.40
C THR A 40 -2.23 -8.47 -9.36
N ASN A 41 -2.69 -8.71 -10.58
CA ASN A 41 -1.88 -9.31 -11.64
C ASN A 41 -0.72 -8.39 -12.10
N GLN A 42 -0.86 -7.07 -11.89
CA GLN A 42 0.17 -6.06 -12.13
C GLN A 42 1.16 -5.90 -10.98
N GLY A 43 0.98 -6.63 -9.87
CA GLY A 43 1.92 -6.65 -8.76
C GLY A 43 3.36 -6.90 -9.25
N ALA A 44 4.34 -6.64 -8.39
CA ALA A 44 5.76 -6.45 -8.69
C ALA A 44 6.52 -7.49 -9.56
N LYS A 45 5.87 -8.53 -10.06
CA LYS A 45 6.38 -9.45 -11.09
C LYS A 45 6.37 -8.88 -12.51
N THR A 46 5.57 -7.85 -12.81
CA THR A 46 5.37 -7.37 -14.19
C THR A 46 5.52 -5.85 -14.29
N GLY A 47 6.75 -5.35 -14.44
CA GLY A 47 7.00 -3.96 -14.81
C GLY A 47 7.41 -3.03 -13.67
N ALA A 48 7.05 -1.75 -13.78
CA ALA A 48 7.41 -0.71 -12.82
C ALA A 48 6.60 -0.86 -11.52
N PHE A 49 7.28 -0.77 -10.39
CA PHE A 49 6.70 -0.88 -9.06
C PHE A 49 7.34 0.15 -8.13
N SER A 50 6.68 0.43 -7.02
CA SER A 50 7.25 1.15 -5.88
C SER A 50 7.12 0.31 -4.61
N VAL A 51 8.12 0.44 -3.75
CA VAL A 51 8.09 -0.11 -2.39
C VAL A 51 8.47 1.03 -1.43
N LYS A 52 7.69 1.18 -0.36
CA LYS A 52 7.98 2.17 0.68
C LYS A 52 7.66 1.58 2.05
N ARG A 53 8.46 1.94 3.05
CA ARG A 53 8.11 1.69 4.46
C ARG A 53 7.18 2.81 4.91
N ILE A 54 5.98 2.44 5.32
CA ILE A 54 4.97 3.35 5.85
C ILE A 54 4.51 2.85 7.21
N ASP A 55 3.86 3.70 7.99
CA ASP A 55 3.34 3.33 9.31
C ASP A 55 2.54 2.03 9.26
N ALA A 56 2.85 1.10 10.16
CA ALA A 56 2.30 -0.25 10.14
C ALA A 56 0.79 -0.26 10.41
N SER A 57 0.29 0.64 11.26
CA SER A 57 -1.14 0.75 11.54
C SER A 57 -1.89 1.21 10.29
N ASP A 58 -1.38 2.23 9.61
CA ASP A 58 -1.99 2.74 8.39
C ASP A 58 -1.93 1.72 7.24
N ASN A 59 -0.79 1.04 7.05
CA ASN A 59 -0.65 0.01 6.01
C ASN A 59 -1.64 -1.14 6.20
N ARG A 60 -1.76 -1.64 7.45
CA ARG A 60 -2.67 -2.75 7.77
C ARG A 60 -4.13 -2.33 7.60
N ARG A 61 -4.48 -1.10 7.98
CA ARG A 61 -5.82 -0.55 7.78
C ARG A 61 -6.14 -0.43 6.28
N ALA A 62 -5.21 0.08 5.48
CA ALA A 62 -5.37 0.17 4.02
C ALA A 62 -5.54 -1.23 3.39
N GLY A 63 -4.74 -2.22 3.81
CA GLY A 63 -4.88 -3.60 3.35
C GLY A 63 -6.23 -4.22 3.69
N ALA A 64 -6.77 -3.95 4.89
CA ALA A 64 -8.11 -4.36 5.27
C ALA A 64 -9.18 -3.70 4.38
N LEU A 65 -9.10 -2.38 4.16
CA LEU A 65 -10.02 -1.65 3.28
C LEU A 65 -9.98 -2.18 1.83
N LEU A 66 -8.81 -2.51 1.31
CA LEU A 66 -8.67 -3.12 -0.02
C LEU A 66 -9.32 -4.50 -0.08
N GLY A 67 -9.12 -5.33 0.94
CA GLY A 67 -9.79 -6.63 1.05
C GLY A 67 -11.31 -6.51 1.16
N ASP A 68 -11.80 -5.52 1.89
CA ASP A 68 -13.23 -5.20 1.99
C ASP A 68 -13.80 -4.76 0.64
N PHE A 69 -13.08 -3.92 -0.09
CA PHE A 69 -13.44 -3.51 -1.46
C PHE A 69 -13.57 -4.73 -2.39
N PHE A 70 -12.57 -5.61 -2.44
CA PHE A 70 -12.64 -6.81 -3.29
C PHE A 70 -13.87 -7.67 -2.96
N ARG A 71 -14.20 -7.84 -1.67
CA ARG A 71 -15.38 -8.61 -1.25
C ARG A 71 -16.69 -7.90 -1.58
N ALA A 72 -16.80 -6.61 -1.30
CA ALA A 72 -18.02 -5.84 -1.46
C ALA A 72 -18.38 -5.63 -2.94
N GLN A 73 -17.38 -5.39 -3.78
CA GLN A 73 -17.56 -5.22 -5.23
C GLN A 73 -17.45 -6.54 -6.00
N ARG A 74 -17.15 -7.65 -5.29
CA ARG A 74 -16.96 -8.98 -5.88
C ARG A 74 -15.94 -8.96 -7.02
N VAL A 75 -14.84 -8.24 -6.83
CA VAL A 75 -13.71 -8.23 -7.76
C VAL A 75 -13.11 -9.64 -7.78
N LEU A 76 -13.23 -10.31 -8.91
CA LEU A 76 -12.68 -11.65 -9.15
C LEU A 76 -11.29 -11.56 -9.79
N ASP A 77 -10.64 -12.71 -9.94
CA ASP A 77 -9.39 -12.76 -10.69
C ASP A 77 -9.58 -12.24 -12.12
N ALA A 78 -8.61 -11.45 -12.58
CA ALA A 78 -8.61 -10.71 -13.85
C ALA A 78 -9.66 -9.60 -14.01
N ASP A 79 -10.50 -9.31 -13.01
CA ASP A 79 -11.36 -8.12 -13.06
C ASP A 79 -10.52 -6.84 -12.97
N GLU A 80 -10.81 -5.90 -13.86
CA GLU A 80 -10.12 -4.61 -13.90
C GLU A 80 -10.73 -3.62 -12.90
N PHE A 81 -9.86 -2.87 -12.23
CA PHE A 81 -10.22 -1.71 -11.42
C PHE A 81 -9.12 -0.66 -11.49
N TYR A 82 -9.45 0.56 -11.09
CA TYR A 82 -8.51 1.67 -11.02
C TYR A 82 -8.41 2.17 -9.58
N VAL A 83 -7.20 2.62 -9.21
CA VAL A 83 -6.95 3.35 -7.97
C VAL A 83 -6.82 4.82 -8.33
N ASP A 84 -7.75 5.63 -7.85
CA ASP A 84 -7.69 7.08 -7.96
C ASP A 84 -7.13 7.66 -6.67
N VAL A 85 -5.99 8.35 -6.76
CA VAL A 85 -5.31 8.94 -5.60
C VAL A 85 -5.55 10.45 -5.62
N GLU A 86 -6.48 10.90 -4.79
CA GLU A 86 -6.73 12.33 -4.63
C GLU A 86 -5.62 12.98 -3.77
N PRO A 87 -5.06 14.13 -4.18
CA PRO A 87 -4.07 14.83 -3.38
C PRO A 87 -4.67 15.22 -2.02
N GLY A 88 -4.08 14.74 -0.93
CA GLY A 88 -4.39 15.19 0.43
C GLY A 88 -5.18 14.23 1.32
N GLY A 89 -5.49 12.99 0.89
CA GLY A 89 -6.11 11.97 1.76
C GLY A 89 -7.48 12.35 2.33
N ALA A 90 -8.11 13.40 1.80
CA ALA A 90 -9.46 13.78 2.18
C ALA A 90 -10.41 12.72 1.62
N SER A 91 -11.18 12.08 2.51
CA SER A 91 -12.35 11.28 2.15
C SER A 91 -13.12 11.97 1.02
N PRO A 92 -13.49 11.27 -0.07
CA PRO A 92 -14.27 11.88 -1.12
C PRO A 92 -15.59 12.32 -0.48
N ALA A 93 -15.78 13.63 -0.35
CA ALA A 93 -17.06 14.20 -0.03
C ALA A 93 -18.00 13.81 -1.17
N SER A 94 -18.71 12.69 -1.00
CA SER A 94 -19.98 12.34 -1.63
C SER A 94 -20.12 12.88 -3.07
N LYS A 95 -19.44 12.27 -4.05
CA LYS A 95 -20.01 12.24 -5.41
C LYS A 95 -21.10 11.17 -5.43
N ARG A 96 -22.24 11.50 -4.81
CA ARG A 96 -23.52 10.88 -5.14
C ARG A 96 -23.79 11.22 -6.60
N ARG A 97 -23.74 10.21 -7.47
CA ARG A 97 -24.48 10.23 -8.73
C ARG A 97 -25.92 9.83 -8.46
#